data_AF-A0A5C3KEI1-F1
#
_entry.id   AF-A0A5C3KEI1-F1
#
_cell.length_a   1.000
_cell.length_b   1.000
_cell.length_c   1.000
_cell.angle_alpha   90.00
_cell.angle_beta   90.00
_cell.angle_gamma   90.00
#
_symmetry.space_group_name_H-M   'P 1'
#
loop_
_entity.id
_entity.type
_entity.pdbx_description
1 polymer ?
#
loop_
_entity_poly.entity_id
_entity_poly.type
_entity_poly.pdbx_seq_one_letter_code
_entity_poly.pdbx_strand_id
1 'polypeptide(L)'
;NGQWDADIFKGHAIGCNAVSWAPALVPNSLITPQQAQSSPGQAQQHSSTPVIKRFASDGCVNLVKIWGYREKSQSWVEEVTLEGHTDLVRDVAWALNIGLPRSYIATDSQDKTVLIWTKDSPSAPWVKTPLDPSSALTSPAGDAPSPVGKFPDVWRVSWSLAGNLLAVSCGDGKVTLWKENLKGVWECVSDMNS
;
A
#
# COMPACT_ATOMS: atom_id res chain seq x y z
N ASN A 1 27.95 -15.87 -6.29
CA ASN A 1 28.71 -14.60 -6.26
C ASN A 1 27.72 -13.46 -6.12
N GLY A 2 27.54 -12.92 -4.91
CA GLY A 2 26.53 -11.90 -4.58
C GLY A 2 26.87 -10.53 -5.16
N GLN A 3 26.78 -10.40 -6.48
CA GLN A 3 26.82 -9.09 -7.14
C GLN A 3 25.45 -8.43 -7.04
N TRP A 4 25.46 -7.14 -6.70
CA TRP A 4 24.27 -6.30 -6.64
C TRP A 4 24.25 -5.41 -7.88
N ASP A 5 23.10 -5.34 -8.52
CA ASP A 5 22.84 -4.40 -9.61
C ASP A 5 22.11 -3.17 -9.06
N ALA A 6 22.33 -2.01 -9.67
CA ALA A 6 21.76 -0.75 -9.23
C ALA A 6 21.27 0.09 -10.42
N ASP A 7 20.01 0.49 -10.38
CA ASP A 7 19.39 1.42 -11.33
C ASP A 7 19.11 2.75 -10.62
N ILE A 8 19.41 3.87 -11.29
CA ILE A 8 19.24 5.23 -10.74
C ILE A 8 18.36 6.02 -11.69
N PHE A 9 17.20 6.44 -11.19
CA PHE A 9 16.24 7.26 -11.94
C PHE A 9 15.65 8.35 -11.04
N LYS A 10 15.11 9.39 -11.66
CA LYS A 10 14.47 10.50 -10.94
C LYS A 10 13.05 10.11 -10.54
N GLY A 11 12.85 9.78 -9.26
CA GLY A 11 11.55 9.40 -8.73
C GLY A 11 10.60 10.58 -8.50
N HIS A 12 10.96 11.45 -7.56
CA HIS A 12 10.18 12.63 -7.14
C HIS A 12 10.99 13.92 -7.35
N ALA A 13 10.28 15.05 -7.47
CA ALA A 13 10.92 16.32 -7.83
C ALA A 13 11.82 16.92 -6.73
N ILE A 14 11.45 16.73 -5.46
CA ILE A 14 12.12 17.32 -4.29
C ILE A 14 12.83 16.24 -3.47
N GLY A 15 12.11 15.19 -3.10
CA GLY A 15 12.62 14.11 -2.26
C GLY A 15 11.60 12.97 -2.16
N CYS A 16 12.08 11.82 -1.69
CA CYS A 16 11.30 10.60 -1.46
C CYS A 16 11.38 10.29 0.04
N ASN A 17 10.24 10.08 0.71
CA ASN A 17 10.23 9.84 2.16
C ASN A 17 10.16 8.35 2.49
N ALA A 18 9.30 7.59 1.81
CA ALA A 18 9.26 6.15 1.94
C ALA A 18 9.06 5.42 0.60
N VAL A 19 9.29 4.11 0.66
CA VAL A 19 9.13 3.16 -0.44
C VAL A 19 8.56 1.86 0.10
N SER A 20 7.71 1.19 -0.68
CA SER A 20 7.12 -0.10 -0.31
C SER A 20 6.91 -1.01 -1.52
N TRP A 21 7.41 -2.23 -1.42
CA TRP A 21 7.32 -3.23 -2.48
C TRP A 21 5.90 -3.79 -2.60
N ALA A 22 5.41 -3.92 -3.83
CA ALA A 22 4.21 -4.69 -4.11
C ALA A 22 4.49 -6.19 -3.93
N PRO A 23 3.46 -7.02 -3.68
CA PRO A 23 3.59 -8.46 -3.73
C PRO A 23 4.11 -8.93 -5.10
N ALA A 24 5.06 -9.86 -5.09
CA ALA A 24 5.72 -10.37 -6.31
C ALA A 24 4.79 -11.18 -7.23
N LEU A 25 3.64 -11.62 -6.71
CA LEU A 25 2.69 -12.48 -7.42
C LEU A 25 1.54 -11.67 -8.01
N VAL A 26 1.08 -12.09 -9.18
CA VAL A 26 -0.16 -11.54 -9.76
C VAL A 26 -1.33 -11.88 -8.84
N PRO A 27 -2.24 -10.93 -8.57
CA PRO A 27 -3.54 -11.24 -7.97
C PRO A 27 -4.17 -12.45 -8.69
N ASN A 28 -4.67 -13.42 -7.93
CA ASN A 28 -5.22 -14.72 -8.39
C ASN A 28 -4.23 -15.78 -8.89
N SER A 29 -2.90 -15.57 -8.87
CA SER A 29 -1.95 -16.55 -9.41
C SER A 29 -1.92 -17.91 -8.68
N LEU A 30 -2.45 -17.96 -7.45
CA LEU A 30 -2.46 -19.17 -6.60
C LEU A 30 -3.73 -20.03 -6.75
N ILE A 31 -4.74 -19.56 -7.48
CA ILE A 31 -6.07 -20.19 -7.56
C ILE A 31 -6.22 -21.04 -8.84
N THR A 32 -5.24 -21.02 -9.74
CA THR A 32 -5.25 -21.88 -10.94
C THR A 32 -4.65 -23.24 -10.57
N PRO A 33 -5.46 -24.32 -10.41
CA PRO A 33 -4.88 -25.65 -10.40
C PRO A 33 -4.13 -25.84 -11.71
N GLN A 34 -2.85 -26.22 -11.64
CA GLN A 34 -2.13 -26.74 -12.79
C GLN A 34 -3.00 -27.86 -13.37
N GLN A 35 -3.66 -27.61 -14.50
CA GLN A 35 -4.22 -28.68 -15.29
C GLN A 35 -3.03 -29.48 -15.78
N ALA A 36 -2.76 -30.61 -15.12
CA ALA A 36 -1.86 -31.63 -15.62
C ALA A 36 -2.51 -32.28 -16.85
N GLN A 37 -2.54 -31.57 -17.98
CA GLN A 37 -2.71 -32.21 -19.28
C GLN A 37 -1.37 -32.86 -19.64
N SER A 38 -1.11 -34.01 -19.05
CA SER A 38 -0.04 -34.90 -19.50
C SER A 38 -0.50 -35.60 -20.78
N SER A 39 -0.35 -34.93 -21.93
CA SER A 39 -0.27 -35.62 -23.21
C SER A 39 1.13 -36.20 -23.36
N PRO A 40 1.29 -37.53 -23.55
CA PRO A 40 2.62 -38.13 -23.69
C PRO A 40 3.25 -37.68 -25.01
N GLY A 41 4.26 -36.80 -24.95
CA GLY A 41 5.07 -36.40 -26.11
C GLY A 41 5.41 -34.91 -26.25
N GLN A 42 4.91 -34.02 -25.39
CA GLN A 42 5.32 -32.61 -25.39
C GLN A 42 6.20 -32.31 -24.17
N ALA A 43 7.34 -31.67 -24.42
CA ALA A 43 8.25 -31.19 -23.38
C ALA A 43 7.48 -30.33 -22.37
N GLN A 44 7.71 -30.57 -21.07
CA GLN A 44 7.15 -29.77 -19.98
C GLN A 44 7.53 -28.29 -20.17
N GLN A 45 6.64 -27.50 -20.77
CA GLN A 45 6.72 -26.06 -20.64
C GLN A 45 6.46 -25.73 -19.18
N HIS A 46 7.53 -25.44 -18.44
CA HIS A 46 7.44 -24.83 -17.12
C HIS A 46 6.70 -23.50 -17.30
N SER A 47 5.41 -23.46 -16.99
CA SER A 47 4.66 -22.20 -16.92
C SER A 47 5.18 -21.43 -15.72
N SER A 48 6.24 -20.64 -15.94
CA SER A 48 6.75 -19.70 -14.95
C SER A 48 5.62 -18.76 -14.55
N THR A 49 5.21 -18.80 -13.29
CA THR A 49 4.25 -17.83 -12.74
C THR A 49 4.78 -16.43 -13.04
N PRO A 50 4.01 -15.56 -13.73
CA PRO A 50 4.50 -14.23 -14.06
C PRO A 50 4.76 -13.46 -12.76
N VAL A 51 6.02 -13.12 -12.53
CA VAL A 51 6.45 -12.30 -11.39
C VAL A 51 6.27 -10.84 -11.79
N ILE A 52 5.54 -10.08 -10.97
CA ILE A 52 5.40 -8.64 -11.16
C ILE A 52 6.38 -7.94 -10.23
N LYS A 53 7.23 -7.09 -10.81
CA LYS A 53 8.13 -6.21 -10.07
C LYS A 53 7.51 -4.82 -10.01
N ARG A 54 6.91 -4.48 -8.87
CA ARG A 54 6.32 -3.17 -8.60
C ARG A 54 6.68 -2.70 -7.21
N PHE A 55 6.75 -1.38 -7.04
CA PHE A 55 6.79 -0.75 -5.72
C PHE A 55 6.08 0.60 -5.77
N ALA A 56 5.66 1.08 -4.61
CA ALA A 56 5.14 2.43 -4.41
C ALA A 56 6.21 3.28 -3.71
N SER A 57 6.21 4.57 -4.00
CA SER A 57 7.06 5.56 -3.34
C SER A 57 6.28 6.84 -3.17
N ASP A 58 6.49 7.54 -2.07
CA ASP A 58 5.90 8.84 -1.82
C ASP A 58 6.98 9.94 -1.74
N GLY A 59 6.55 11.20 -1.91
CA GLY A 59 7.49 12.32 -1.94
C GLY A 59 6.92 13.63 -1.40
N CYS A 60 7.79 14.62 -1.28
CA CYS A 60 7.48 15.92 -0.64
C CYS A 60 6.52 16.83 -1.43
N VAL A 61 5.96 16.35 -2.55
CA VAL A 61 4.99 17.07 -3.39
C VAL A 61 3.58 16.49 -3.28
N ASN A 62 3.29 15.77 -2.19
CA ASN A 62 1.98 15.21 -1.85
C ASN A 62 1.51 14.09 -2.79
N LEU A 63 2.42 13.60 -3.65
CA LEU A 63 2.17 12.58 -4.65
C LEU A 63 2.70 11.22 -4.18
N VAL A 64 1.96 10.18 -4.52
CA VAL A 64 2.41 8.79 -4.38
C VAL A 64 2.47 8.16 -5.76
N LYS A 65 3.61 7.58 -6.09
CA LYS A 65 3.87 7.00 -7.41
C LYS A 65 4.01 5.50 -7.30
N ILE A 66 3.44 4.80 -8.28
CA ILE A 66 3.63 3.36 -8.47
C ILE A 66 4.54 3.14 -9.66
N TRP A 67 5.58 2.34 -9.42
CA TRP A 67 6.59 2.01 -10.40
C TRP A 67 6.48 0.54 -10.80
N GLY A 68 6.61 0.27 -12.09
CA GLY A 68 6.68 -1.08 -12.64
C GLY A 68 8.00 -1.28 -13.39
N TYR A 69 8.62 -2.45 -13.22
CA TYR A 69 9.81 -2.79 -13.98
C TYR A 69 9.42 -3.29 -15.38
N ARG A 70 9.99 -2.67 -16.42
CA ARG A 70 9.81 -3.13 -17.80
C ARG A 70 10.98 -3.99 -18.22
N GLU A 71 10.74 -5.29 -18.36
CA GLU A 71 11.77 -6.24 -18.79
C GLU A 71 12.35 -5.92 -20.18
N LYS A 72 11.56 -5.32 -21.09
CA LYS A 72 12.06 -4.98 -22.43
C LYS A 72 13.10 -3.85 -22.40
N SER A 73 12.91 -2.86 -21.53
CA SER A 73 13.82 -1.71 -21.41
C SER A 73 14.80 -1.86 -20.24
N GLN A 74 14.68 -2.93 -19.45
CA GLN A 74 15.44 -3.16 -18.22
C GLN A 74 15.45 -1.92 -17.32
N SER A 75 14.28 -1.32 -17.13
CA SER A 75 14.15 -0.04 -16.44
C SER A 75 12.86 0.07 -15.62
N TRP A 76 12.91 0.83 -14.54
CA TRP A 76 11.72 1.24 -13.81
C TRP A 76 10.98 2.35 -14.53
N VAL A 77 9.65 2.25 -14.61
CA VAL A 77 8.80 3.30 -15.17
C VAL A 77 7.67 3.64 -14.20
N GLU A 78 7.27 4.91 -14.21
CA GLU A 78 6.06 5.34 -13.53
C GLU A 78 4.84 4.75 -14.27
N GLU A 79 4.03 3.97 -13.56
CA GLU A 79 2.78 3.42 -14.09
C GLU A 79 1.58 4.27 -13.68
N VAL A 80 1.58 4.78 -12.44
CA VAL A 80 0.46 5.51 -11.85
C VAL A 80 0.99 6.60 -10.91
N THR A 81 0.35 7.76 -10.94
CA THR A 81 0.44 8.80 -9.90
C THR A 81 -0.89 8.88 -9.15
N LEU A 82 -0.83 8.80 -7.83
CA LEU A 82 -1.96 8.84 -6.90
C LEU A 82 -2.02 10.23 -6.25
N GLU A 83 -3.15 10.91 -6.40
CA GLU A 83 -3.37 12.29 -5.95
C GLU A 83 -4.51 12.37 -4.93
N GLY A 84 -4.21 12.90 -3.75
CA GLY A 84 -5.21 13.01 -2.68
C GLY A 84 -4.76 13.74 -1.44
N HIS A 85 -3.49 13.59 -1.05
CA HIS A 85 -2.93 14.34 0.07
C HIS A 85 -2.74 15.82 -0.29
N THR A 86 -2.83 16.66 0.73
CA THR A 86 -2.74 18.12 0.63
C THR A 86 -1.46 18.68 1.24
N ASP A 87 -0.65 17.82 1.84
CA ASP A 87 0.66 18.12 2.38
C ASP A 87 1.59 16.90 2.20
N LEU A 88 2.85 17.03 2.61
CA LEU A 88 3.88 16.00 2.42
C LEU A 88 3.40 14.64 2.90
N VAL A 89 3.60 13.61 2.08
CA VAL A 89 3.35 12.22 2.48
C VAL A 89 4.57 11.76 3.28
N ARG A 90 4.35 11.06 4.40
CA ARG A 90 5.41 10.65 5.33
C ARG A 90 5.77 9.18 5.20
N ASP A 91 4.80 8.36 4.84
CA ASP A 91 4.98 6.92 4.67
C ASP A 91 4.03 6.36 3.60
N VAL A 92 4.42 5.22 3.03
CA VAL A 92 3.63 4.44 2.09
C VAL A 92 3.82 2.96 2.40
N ALA A 93 2.72 2.22 2.50
CA ALA A 93 2.76 0.78 2.77
C ALA A 93 1.85 0.02 1.79
N TRP A 94 2.41 -0.92 1.03
CA TRP A 94 1.67 -1.82 0.15
C TRP A 94 1.30 -3.11 0.89
N ALA A 95 0.02 -3.47 0.89
CA ALA A 95 -0.46 -4.67 1.59
C ALA A 95 -0.03 -5.98 0.90
N LEU A 96 0.29 -6.99 1.71
CA LEU A 96 0.60 -8.35 1.27
C LEU A 96 -0.67 -9.18 1.04
N ASN A 97 -1.47 -8.83 0.04
CA ASN A 97 -2.72 -9.52 -0.29
C ASN A 97 -2.51 -10.75 -1.18
N ILE A 98 -1.67 -11.68 -0.74
CA ILE A 98 -1.31 -12.86 -1.54
C ILE A 98 -2.56 -13.72 -1.79
N GLY A 99 -2.94 -13.87 -3.06
CA GLY A 99 -4.06 -14.72 -3.49
C GLY A 99 -5.43 -14.03 -3.55
N LEU A 100 -5.54 -12.74 -3.19
CA LEU A 100 -6.77 -11.97 -3.40
C LEU A 100 -6.65 -11.08 -4.66
N PRO A 101 -7.76 -10.82 -5.38
CA PRO A 101 -7.75 -9.97 -6.58
C PRO A 101 -7.44 -8.49 -6.27
N ARG A 102 -7.70 -8.09 -5.01
CA ARG A 102 -7.70 -6.71 -4.55
C ARG A 102 -6.33 -6.31 -4.00
N SER A 103 -5.85 -5.14 -4.39
CA SER A 103 -4.63 -4.54 -3.85
C SER A 103 -4.96 -3.36 -2.94
N TYR A 104 -4.24 -3.21 -1.84
CA TYR A 104 -4.29 -2.03 -0.98
C TYR A 104 -2.93 -1.36 -0.86
N ILE A 105 -2.94 -0.03 -0.84
CA ILE A 105 -1.82 0.80 -0.38
C ILE A 105 -2.38 1.74 0.68
N ALA A 106 -1.66 1.90 1.79
CA ALA A 106 -1.95 2.92 2.80
C ALA A 106 -0.88 4.01 2.71
N THR A 107 -1.29 5.26 2.86
CA THR A 107 -0.39 6.42 2.90
C THR A 107 -0.80 7.35 4.02
N ASP A 108 0.16 7.94 4.72
CA ASP A 108 -0.08 8.98 5.71
C ASP A 108 0.66 10.28 5.39
N SER A 109 0.12 11.40 5.86
CA SER A 109 0.60 12.73 5.49
C SER A 109 0.55 13.71 6.65
N GLN A 110 1.39 14.75 6.55
CA GLN A 110 1.36 15.92 7.43
C GLN A 110 0.00 16.64 7.43
N ASP A 111 -0.83 16.42 6.42
CA ASP A 111 -2.21 16.92 6.37
C ASP A 111 -3.17 16.24 7.37
N LYS A 112 -2.62 15.34 8.20
CA LYS A 112 -3.31 14.60 9.26
C LYS A 112 -4.37 13.63 8.74
N THR A 113 -4.15 13.09 7.54
CA THR A 113 -4.99 12.03 6.96
C THR A 113 -4.21 10.76 6.71
N VAL A 114 -4.93 9.65 6.77
CA VAL A 114 -4.50 8.37 6.22
C VAL A 114 -5.44 8.02 5.08
N LEU A 115 -4.88 7.76 3.90
CA LEU A 115 -5.64 7.36 2.73
C LEU A 115 -5.39 5.89 2.42
N ILE A 116 -6.47 5.14 2.21
CA ILE A 116 -6.44 3.77 1.69
C ILE A 116 -6.72 3.83 0.20
N TRP A 117 -5.72 3.44 -0.59
CA TRP A 117 -5.83 3.27 -2.03
C TRP A 117 -6.17 1.83 -2.33
N THR A 118 -7.25 1.62 -3.05
CA THR A 118 -7.76 0.29 -3.34
C THR A 118 -7.85 0.07 -4.84
N LYS A 119 -7.44 -1.11 -5.29
CA LYS A 119 -7.58 -1.54 -6.68
C LYS A 119 -8.19 -2.93 -6.72
N ASP A 120 -9.46 -3.02 -7.13
CA ASP A 120 -10.25 -4.25 -7.05
C ASP A 120 -9.82 -5.33 -8.05
N SER A 121 -9.22 -4.92 -9.17
CA SER A 121 -8.68 -5.83 -10.19
C SER A 121 -7.52 -5.17 -10.94
N PRO A 122 -6.68 -5.93 -11.66
CA PRO A 122 -5.55 -5.37 -12.41
C PRO A 122 -5.91 -4.26 -13.41
N SER A 123 -7.13 -4.28 -13.95
CA SER A 123 -7.65 -3.29 -14.90
C SER A 123 -8.51 -2.19 -14.26
N ALA A 124 -8.92 -2.34 -13.00
CA ALA A 124 -9.69 -1.31 -12.29
C ALA A 124 -8.83 -0.06 -12.01
N PRO A 125 -9.42 1.14 -11.92
CA PRO A 125 -8.72 2.31 -11.40
C PRO A 125 -8.40 2.14 -9.92
N TRP A 126 -7.44 2.92 -9.43
CA TRP A 126 -7.24 3.09 -7.99
C TRP A 126 -8.33 4.00 -7.42
N VAL A 127 -8.93 3.59 -6.31
CA VAL A 127 -9.95 4.33 -5.57
C VAL A 127 -9.36 4.74 -4.23
N LYS A 128 -9.53 6.01 -3.84
CA LYS A 128 -9.07 6.54 -2.55
C LYS A 128 -10.20 6.57 -1.54
N THR A 129 -9.92 6.10 -0.33
CA THR A 129 -10.84 6.12 0.81
C THR A 129 -10.10 6.69 2.03
N PRO A 130 -10.51 7.86 2.56
CA PRO A 130 -9.93 8.39 3.79
C PRO A 130 -10.39 7.56 5.00
N LEU A 131 -9.48 7.31 5.93
CA LEU A 131 -9.86 6.79 7.26
C LEU A 131 -10.46 7.92 8.10
N ASP A 132 -11.52 7.60 8.84
CA ASP A 132 -12.16 8.53 9.78
C ASP A 132 -11.85 8.14 11.22
N PRO A 133 -10.89 8.84 11.88
CA PRO A 133 -10.47 8.52 13.25
C PRO A 133 -11.41 9.07 14.33
N SER A 134 -12.51 9.72 13.97
CA SER A 134 -13.43 10.35 14.93
C SER A 134 -14.04 9.36 15.93
N SER A 135 -14.14 8.08 15.57
CA SER A 135 -14.60 7.00 16.47
C SER A 135 -13.50 6.39 17.33
N ALA A 136 -12.23 6.58 16.95
CA ALA A 136 -11.06 5.95 17.56
C ALA A 136 -10.32 6.87 18.55
N LEU A 137 -10.36 8.17 18.30
CA LEU A 137 -9.58 9.14 19.05
C LEU A 137 -10.46 9.83 20.09
N THR A 138 -10.31 9.40 21.34
CA THR A 138 -10.78 10.19 22.49
C THR A 138 -9.72 11.23 22.83
N SER A 139 -10.06 12.52 22.64
CA SER A 139 -9.20 13.62 23.08
C SER A 139 -9.00 13.55 24.60
N PRO A 140 -7.76 13.62 25.11
CA PRO A 140 -7.51 13.79 26.53
C PRO A 140 -8.22 15.05 27.05
N ALA A 141 -8.72 15.00 28.28
CA ALA A 141 -9.31 16.16 28.92
C ALA A 141 -8.24 17.25 29.10
N GLY A 142 -8.31 18.32 28.30
CA GLY A 142 -7.42 19.48 28.38
C GLY A 142 -6.84 19.97 27.06
N ASP A 143 -6.89 19.14 26.01
CA ASP A 143 -6.38 19.50 24.69
C ASP A 143 -7.48 20.05 23.78
N ALA A 144 -7.09 20.94 22.86
CA ALA A 144 -8.01 21.46 21.85
C ALA A 144 -8.60 20.31 21.02
N PRO A 145 -9.90 20.33 20.70
CA PRO A 145 -10.51 19.26 19.91
C PRO A 145 -9.80 19.12 18.57
N SER A 146 -9.36 17.91 18.25
CA SER A 146 -8.85 17.59 16.91
C SER A 146 -9.94 17.89 15.87
N PRO A 147 -9.57 18.38 14.67
CA PRO A 147 -10.54 18.56 13.60
C PRO A 147 -11.24 17.23 13.30
N VAL A 148 -12.56 17.27 13.10
CA VAL A 148 -13.36 16.08 12.77
C VAL A 148 -12.78 15.40 11.53
N GLY A 149 -12.62 14.08 11.57
CA GLY A 149 -12.05 13.29 10.47
C GLY A 149 -10.54 13.44 10.27
N LYS A 150 -9.81 14.04 11.23
CA LYS A 150 -8.34 14.16 11.18
C LYS A 150 -7.68 13.41 12.32
N PHE A 151 -6.54 12.81 12.03
CA PHE A 151 -5.68 12.20 13.03
C PHE A 151 -4.91 13.31 13.79
N PRO A 152 -4.23 13.00 14.91
CA PRO A 152 -3.05 13.73 15.33
C PRO A 152 -1.96 13.59 14.23
N ASP A 153 -0.78 14.18 14.43
CA ASP A 153 0.31 14.00 13.47
C ASP A 153 0.58 12.50 13.26
N VAL A 154 0.44 11.99 12.03
CA VAL A 154 0.67 10.57 11.72
C VAL A 154 2.11 10.40 11.26
N TRP A 155 2.75 9.30 11.64
CA TRP A 155 4.16 9.08 11.34
C TRP A 155 4.41 7.86 10.47
N ARG A 156 3.70 6.75 10.70
CA ARG A 156 3.89 5.49 9.98
C ARG A 156 2.58 4.77 9.78
N VAL A 157 2.54 4.00 8.69
CA VAL A 157 1.49 3.04 8.40
C VAL A 157 2.10 1.67 8.13
N SER A 158 1.52 0.60 8.65
CA SER A 158 2.02 -0.76 8.42
C SER A 158 0.90 -1.77 8.32
N TRP A 159 0.93 -2.57 7.27
CA TRP A 159 0.02 -3.70 7.10
C TRP A 159 0.44 -4.90 7.93
N SER A 160 -0.54 -5.67 8.41
CA SER A 160 -0.30 -7.03 8.88
C SER A 160 0.19 -7.92 7.75
N LEU A 161 0.87 -9.03 8.08
CA LEU A 161 1.35 -9.99 7.09
C LEU A 161 0.21 -10.63 6.26
N ALA A 162 -1.00 -10.68 6.81
CA ALA A 162 -2.19 -11.15 6.11
C ALA A 162 -2.84 -10.07 5.21
N GLY A 163 -2.34 -8.83 5.24
CA GLY A 163 -2.79 -7.72 4.40
C GLY A 163 -4.16 -7.12 4.76
N ASN A 164 -4.77 -7.54 5.86
CA ASN A 164 -6.14 -7.19 6.22
C ASN A 164 -6.29 -6.28 7.44
N LEU A 165 -5.21 -6.04 8.19
CA LEU A 165 -5.18 -5.12 9.32
C LEU A 165 -4.12 -4.06 9.04
N LEU A 166 -4.45 -2.81 9.33
CA LEU A 166 -3.54 -1.67 9.20
C LEU A 166 -3.27 -1.10 10.58
N ALA A 167 -1.99 -0.95 10.93
CA ALA A 167 -1.57 -0.16 12.09
C ALA A 167 -1.21 1.26 11.64
N VAL A 168 -1.65 2.25 12.41
CA VAL A 168 -1.39 3.68 12.20
C VAL A 168 -0.77 4.25 13.48
N SER A 169 0.45 4.78 13.42
CA SER A 169 1.11 5.41 14.57
C SER A 169 0.94 6.93 14.55
N CYS A 170 0.46 7.47 15.67
CA CYS A 170 0.13 8.88 15.83
C CYS A 170 1.09 9.57 16.83
N GLY A 171 1.24 10.88 16.68
CA GLY A 171 2.15 11.73 17.45
C GLY A 171 1.69 11.98 18.88
N ASP A 172 0.48 11.57 19.23
CA ASP A 172 -0.05 11.53 20.59
C ASP A 172 0.43 10.30 21.39
N GLY A 173 1.34 9.50 20.82
CA GLY A 173 1.88 8.29 21.45
C GLY A 173 0.95 7.08 21.33
N LYS A 174 -0.15 7.17 20.58
CA LYS A 174 -1.09 6.08 20.37
C LYS A 174 -0.85 5.37 19.04
N VAL A 175 -1.18 4.08 19.01
CA VAL A 175 -1.29 3.29 17.78
C VAL A 175 -2.72 2.82 17.64
N THR A 176 -3.30 3.03 16.46
CA THR A 176 -4.66 2.56 16.13
C THR A 176 -4.60 1.45 15.10
N LEU A 177 -5.45 0.43 15.26
CA LEU A 177 -5.59 -0.69 14.35
C LEU A 177 -6.90 -0.57 13.56
N TRP A 178 -6.81 -0.75 12.26
CA TRP A 178 -7.90 -0.54 11.32
C TRP A 178 -8.17 -1.79 10.51
N LYS A 179 -9.45 -2.04 10.24
CA LYS A 179 -9.90 -3.17 9.43
C LYS A 179 -11.04 -2.73 8.51
N GLU A 180 -11.08 -3.27 7.30
CA GLU A 180 -12.23 -3.13 6.42
C GLU A 180 -13.31 -4.17 6.78
N ASN A 181 -14.55 -3.71 6.96
CA ASN A 181 -15.70 -4.57 7.18
C ASN A 181 -16.32 -5.06 5.86
N LEU A 182 -17.33 -5.93 5.94
CA LEU A 182 -17.98 -6.54 4.77
C LEU A 182 -18.68 -5.53 3.83
N LYS A 183 -18.92 -4.29 4.29
CA LYS A 183 -19.50 -3.21 3.48
C LYS A 183 -18.43 -2.37 2.78
N GLY A 184 -17.15 -2.70 2.96
CA GLY A 184 -16.02 -1.93 2.43
C GLY A 184 -15.70 -0.68 3.25
N VAL A 185 -16.22 -0.57 4.46
CA VAL A 185 -15.97 0.57 5.36
C VAL A 185 -14.84 0.22 6.31
N TRP A 186 -13.88 1.13 6.47
CA TRP A 186 -12.79 0.98 7.42
C TRP A 186 -13.22 1.43 8.81
N GLU A 187 -12.96 0.58 9.80
CA GLU A 187 -13.29 0.81 11.19
C GLU A 187 -12.05 0.58 12.07
N CYS A 188 -11.92 1.39 13.13
CA CYS A 188 -10.90 1.17 14.14
C CYS A 188 -11.34 0.01 15.03
N VAL A 189 -10.51 -1.03 15.10
CA VAL A 189 -10.79 -2.26 15.86
C VAL A 189 -10.05 -2.34 17.18
N SER A 190 -9.04 -1.50 17.39
CA SER A 190 -8.31 -1.38 18.65
C SER A 190 -7.51 -0.09 18.68
N ASP A 191 -7.41 0.52 19.85
CA ASP A 191 -6.40 1.54 20.19
C ASP A 191 -5.47 0.98 21.27
N MET A 192 -4.17 1.29 21.17
CA MET A 192 -3.18 0.92 22.18
C MET A 192 -2.38 2.15 22.58
N ASN A 193 -2.31 2.40 23.89
CA ASN A 193 -1.43 3.39 24.48
C ASN A 193 -0.08 2.73 24.75
N SER A 194 1.02 3.40 24.38
CA SER A 194 2.37 3.00 24.79
C SER A 194 2.66 3.36 26.24
#